data_AF-A0A124FQR8-F1
#
_entry.id   AF-A0A124FQR8-F1
#
_cell.length_a   1.000
_cell.length_b   1.000
_cell.length_c   1.000
_cell.angle_alpha   90.00
_cell.angle_beta   90.00
_cell.angle_gamma   90.00
#
_symmetry.space_group_name_H-M   'P 1'
#
loop_
_entity.id
_entity.type
_entity.pdbx_description
1 polymer ?
#
loop_
_entity_poly.entity_id
_entity_poly.type
_entity_poly.pdbx_seq_one_letter_code
_entity_poly.pdbx_strand_id
1 'polypeptide(L)'
;MKKISETFHHFKQSRAWQPIKDVLMFAFLLLSFHFIYIFWGNHNFYPFKAQVDQLFIFASDILFNQSVWILQHIFGLDVTTVNQTIYVINHQGTWSYVDVSPGCTSLKQWMHWIFIMVCFRGPIKHKLWYIPLGIVVIHFV
;
A
#
# COMPACT_ATOMS: atom_id res chain seq x y z
N MET A 1 0.02 1.14 -44.70
CA MET A 1 -1.02 0.58 -43.81
C MET A 1 -0.91 -0.94 -43.59
N LYS A 2 -0.80 -1.79 -44.63
CA LYS A 2 -0.67 -3.26 -44.47
C LYS A 2 0.48 -3.71 -43.56
N LYS A 3 1.66 -3.10 -43.69
CA LYS A 3 2.86 -3.41 -42.89
C LYS A 3 2.71 -3.15 -41.39
N ILE A 4 1.93 -2.13 -41.01
CA ILE A 4 1.64 -1.81 -39.60
C ILE A 4 0.67 -2.83 -39.01
N SER A 5 -0.35 -3.23 -39.79
CA SER A 5 -1.31 -4.26 -39.41
C SER A 5 -0.65 -5.63 -39.20
N GLU A 6 0.28 -6.03 -40.07
CA GLU A 6 1.05 -7.27 -39.94
C GLU A 6 1.97 -7.25 -38.72
N THR A 7 2.62 -6.11 -38.46
CA THR A 7 3.46 -5.93 -37.27
C THR A 7 2.63 -6.02 -35.98
N PHE A 8 1.41 -5.45 -35.97
CA PHE A 8 0.45 -5.59 -34.87
C PHE A 8 0.00 -7.03 -34.66
N HIS A 9 -0.20 -7.79 -35.75
CA HIS A 9 -0.59 -9.19 -35.67
C HIS A 9 0.55 -10.07 -35.09
N HIS A 10 1.79 -9.84 -35.52
CA HIS A 10 2.97 -10.53 -34.98
C HIS A 10 3.27 -10.15 -33.52
N PHE A 11 3.00 -8.89 -33.15
CA PHE A 11 3.04 -8.40 -31.77
C PHE A 11 2.00 -9.10 -30.88
N LYS A 12 0.81 -9.40 -31.41
CA LYS A 12 -0.25 -10.10 -30.69
C LYS A 12 0.14 -11.54 -30.34
N GLN A 13 0.90 -12.22 -31.20
CA GLN A 13 1.07 -13.68 -31.17
C GLN A 13 2.42 -14.17 -30.63
N SER A 14 3.42 -13.30 -30.51
CA SER A 14 4.76 -13.70 -30.03
C SER A 14 4.86 -13.74 -28.50
N ARG A 15 5.15 -14.93 -27.95
CA ARG A 15 5.32 -15.20 -26.52
C ARG A 15 6.42 -14.35 -25.86
N ALA A 16 7.41 -13.91 -26.66
CA ALA A 16 8.51 -13.05 -26.23
C ALA A 16 8.06 -11.68 -25.69
N TRP A 17 6.90 -11.17 -26.12
CA TRP A 17 6.39 -9.86 -25.70
C TRP A 17 5.40 -9.94 -24.53
N GLN A 18 5.10 -11.15 -24.05
CA GLN A 18 4.22 -11.33 -22.91
C GLN A 18 4.69 -10.56 -21.67
N PRO A 19 5.99 -10.56 -21.30
CA PRO A 19 6.47 -9.79 -20.15
C PRO A 19 6.21 -8.30 -20.28
N ILE A 20 6.37 -7.74 -21.48
CA ILE A 20 6.15 -6.31 -21.73
C ILE A 20 4.66 -5.98 -21.61
N LYS A 21 3.78 -6.83 -22.14
CA LYS A 21 2.31 -6.67 -21.97
C LYS A 21 1.91 -6.72 -20.50
N ASP A 22 2.52 -7.62 -19.73
CA ASP A 22 2.24 -7.78 -18.30
C ASP A 22 2.71 -6.57 -17.48
N VAL A 23 3.91 -6.04 -17.76
CA VAL A 23 4.42 -4.81 -17.15
C VAL A 23 3.56 -3.60 -17.50
N LEU A 24 3.16 -3.45 -18.76
CA LEU A 24 2.27 -2.35 -19.18
C LEU A 24 0.89 -2.47 -18.51
N MET A 25 0.36 -3.68 -18.38
CA MET A 25 -0.90 -3.92 -17.67
C MET A 25 -0.77 -3.59 -16.18
N PHE A 26 0.34 -3.99 -15.54
CA PHE A 26 0.63 -3.64 -14.16
C PHE A 26 0.71 -2.12 -13.96
N ALA A 27 1.51 -1.43 -14.77
CA ALA A 27 1.67 0.02 -14.71
C ALA A 27 0.33 0.75 -14.94
N PHE A 28 -0.46 0.29 -15.91
CA PHE A 28 -1.79 0.83 -16.16
C PHE A 28 -2.73 0.67 -14.96
N LEU A 29 -2.80 -0.52 -14.36
CA LEU A 29 -3.65 -0.78 -13.19
C LEU A 29 -3.20 0.05 -11.98
N LEU A 30 -1.90 0.13 -11.74
CA LEU A 30 -1.30 0.91 -10.65
C LEU A 30 -1.68 2.39 -10.78
N LEU A 31 -1.44 3.00 -11.94
CA LEU A 31 -1.73 4.41 -12.18
C LEU A 31 -3.24 4.69 -12.16
N SER A 32 -4.06 3.81 -12.74
CA SER A 32 -5.50 3.96 -12.72
C SER A 32 -6.03 4.01 -11.28
N PHE A 33 -5.60 3.06 -10.45
CA PHE A 33 -6.03 3.04 -9.05
C PHE A 33 -5.47 4.22 -8.26
N HIS A 34 -4.25 4.66 -8.55
CA HIS A 34 -3.67 5.84 -7.91
C HIS A 34 -4.54 7.09 -8.08
N PHE A 35 -4.98 7.37 -9.31
CA PHE A 35 -5.85 8.51 -9.58
C PHE A 35 -7.27 8.31 -9.02
N ILE A 36 -7.81 7.09 -9.07
CA ILE A 36 -9.08 6.75 -8.40
C ILE A 36 -8.98 7.03 -6.90
N TYR A 37 -7.91 6.60 -6.26
CA TYR A 37 -7.68 6.79 -4.83
C TYR A 37 -7.56 8.27 -4.46
N ILE A 38 -6.80 9.06 -5.23
CA ILE A 38 -6.69 10.52 -5.02
C ILE A 38 -8.05 11.19 -5.19
N PHE A 39 -8.75 10.87 -6.28
CA PHE A 39 -10.08 11.42 -6.53
C PHE A 39 -11.05 11.06 -5.40
N TRP A 40 -11.03 9.81 -4.95
CA TRP A 40 -11.89 9.32 -3.89
C TRP A 40 -11.55 9.94 -2.54
N GLY A 41 -10.26 10.09 -2.21
CA GLY A 41 -9.78 10.79 -1.02
C GLY A 41 -10.16 12.27 -1.02
N ASN A 42 -10.07 12.96 -2.16
CA ASN A 42 -10.54 14.34 -2.30
C ASN A 42 -12.06 14.49 -2.08
N HIS A 43 -12.82 13.41 -2.29
CA HIS A 43 -14.25 13.32 -1.98
C HIS A 43 -14.52 12.66 -0.63
N ASN A 44 -13.55 12.69 0.29
CA ASN A 44 -13.66 12.13 1.64
C ASN A 44 -14.10 10.66 1.66
N PHE A 45 -13.69 9.87 0.68
CA PHE A 45 -14.00 8.45 0.56
C PHE A 45 -15.51 8.10 0.52
N TYR A 46 -16.38 9.01 0.07
CA TYR A 46 -17.83 8.72 -0.06
C TYR A 46 -18.10 7.56 -1.04
N PRO A 47 -19.03 6.62 -0.75
CA PRO A 47 -19.93 6.55 0.41
C PRO A 47 -19.36 5.80 1.63
N PHE A 48 -18.12 5.29 1.55
CA PHE A 48 -17.53 4.41 2.56
C PHE A 48 -16.60 5.13 3.54
N LYS A 49 -16.82 6.42 3.78
CA LYS A 49 -15.95 7.25 4.62
C LYS A 49 -15.71 6.61 5.99
N ALA A 50 -16.78 6.20 6.67
CA ALA A 50 -16.69 5.65 8.02
C ALA A 50 -15.81 4.39 8.08
N GLN A 51 -15.95 3.50 7.10
CA GLN A 51 -15.17 2.25 7.03
C GLN A 51 -13.70 2.54 6.71
N VAL A 52 -13.44 3.49 5.80
CA VAL A 52 -12.06 3.89 5.45
C VAL A 52 -11.38 4.58 6.63
N ASP A 53 -12.08 5.47 7.33
CA ASP A 53 -11.56 6.13 8.54
C ASP A 53 -11.24 5.11 9.64
N GLN A 54 -12.12 4.12 9.86
CA GLN A 54 -11.88 3.04 10.82
C GLN A 54 -10.64 2.22 10.47
N LEU A 55 -10.45 1.91 9.17
CA LEU A 55 -9.26 1.21 8.70
C LEU A 55 -7.99 2.04 8.90
N PHE A 56 -8.06 3.35 8.65
CA PHE A 56 -6.96 4.26 8.90
C PHE A 56 -6.57 4.33 10.38
N ILE A 57 -7.56 4.48 11.27
CA ILE A 57 -7.35 4.49 12.72
C ILE A 57 -6.72 3.17 13.15
N PHE A 58 -7.33 2.04 12.77
CA PHE A 58 -6.83 0.71 13.09
C PHE A 58 -5.38 0.48 12.63
N ALA A 59 -5.07 0.84 11.39
CA ALA A 59 -3.72 0.69 10.85
C ALA A 59 -2.72 1.61 11.57
N SER A 60 -3.12 2.85 11.92
CA SER A 60 -2.27 3.78 12.66
C SER A 60 -1.99 3.30 14.08
N ASP A 61 -2.98 2.71 14.75
CA ASP A 61 -2.81 2.15 16.09
C ASP A 61 -1.86 0.95 16.07
N ILE A 62 -1.95 0.08 15.05
CA ILE A 62 -0.99 -1.03 14.91
C ILE A 62 0.41 -0.49 14.70
N LEU A 63 0.60 0.43 13.76
CA LEU A 63 1.91 1.02 13.46
C LEU A 63 2.50 1.71 14.71
N PHE A 64 1.69 2.47 15.43
CA PHE A 64 2.07 3.14 16.66
C PHE A 64 2.54 2.15 17.72
N ASN A 65 1.73 1.13 18.02
CA ASN A 65 2.06 0.11 19.02
C ASN A 65 3.32 -0.68 18.64
N GLN A 66 3.48 -1.04 17.36
CA GLN A 66 4.69 -1.71 16.87
C GLN A 66 5.92 -0.81 17.01
N SER A 67 5.79 0.47 16.68
CA SER A 67 6.88 1.45 16.80
C SER A 67 7.32 1.62 18.25
N VAL A 68 6.38 1.82 19.19
CA VAL A 68 6.66 1.91 20.63
C VAL A 68 7.33 0.63 21.14
N TRP A 69 6.81 -0.54 20.75
CA TRP A 69 7.37 -1.82 21.18
C TRP A 69 8.82 -1.99 20.73
N ILE A 70 9.12 -1.67 19.46
CA ILE A 70 10.50 -1.72 18.91
C ILE A 70 11.42 -0.76 19.66
N LEU A 71 10.99 0.49 19.86
CA LEU A 71 11.80 1.51 20.56
C LEU A 71 12.13 1.09 22.00
N GLN A 72 11.16 0.51 22.72
CA GLN A 72 11.36 0.07 24.10
C GLN A 72 12.16 -1.23 24.21
N HIS A 73 11.85 -2.25 23.40
CA HIS A 73 12.38 -3.60 23.60
C HIS A 73 13.59 -3.94 22.75
N ILE A 74 13.71 -3.35 21.56
CA ILE A 74 14.87 -3.58 20.68
C ILE A 74 15.94 -2.51 20.93
N PHE A 75 15.53 -1.23 21.02
CA PHE A 75 16.46 -0.12 21.21
C PHE A 75 16.67 0.27 22.67
N GLY A 76 15.82 -0.18 23.60
CA GLY A 76 15.96 0.12 25.03
C GLY A 76 15.75 1.60 25.37
N LEU A 77 14.94 2.32 24.59
CA LEU A 77 14.67 3.74 24.82
C LEU A 77 13.54 3.93 25.83
N ASP A 78 13.72 4.93 26.71
CA ASP A 78 12.65 5.43 27.56
C ASP A 78 11.67 6.25 26.73
N VAL A 79 10.55 5.63 26.40
CA VAL A 79 9.49 6.21 25.58
C VAL A 79 8.34 6.67 26.47
N THR A 80 7.92 7.92 26.32
CA THR A 80 6.66 8.45 26.86
C THR A 80 5.67 8.63 25.71
N THR A 81 4.42 8.21 25.89
CA THR A 81 3.39 8.31 24.84
C THR A 81 2.27 9.23 25.26
N VAL A 82 1.78 10.05 24.33
CA VAL A 82 0.55 10.85 24.49
C VAL A 82 -0.24 10.75 23.19
N ASN A 83 -1.43 10.17 23.24
CA ASN A 83 -2.22 9.82 22.04
C ASN A 83 -1.39 8.97 21.06
N GLN A 84 -1.31 9.37 19.78
CA GLN A 84 -0.46 8.72 18.76
C GLN A 84 0.93 9.38 18.62
N THR A 85 1.35 10.18 19.61
CA THR A 85 2.66 10.80 19.64
C THR A 85 3.61 10.07 20.60
N ILE A 86 4.80 9.75 20.09
CA ILE A 86 5.91 9.09 20.79
C ILE A 86 6.94 10.15 21.17
N TYR A 87 7.29 10.26 22.44
CA TYR A 87 8.31 11.16 22.97
C TYR A 87 9.50 10.36 23.50
N VAL A 88 10.71 10.84 23.17
CA VAL A 88 11.98 10.27 23.64
C VAL A 88 12.95 11.39 24.01
N ILE A 89 13.83 11.13 24.98
CA ILE A 89 14.95 12.02 25.29
C ILE A 89 16.09 11.72 24.32
N ASN A 90 16.57 12.73 23.60
CA ASN A 90 17.70 12.57 22.70
C ASN A 90 19.04 12.63 23.47
N HIS A 91 20.15 12.42 22.75
CA HIS A 91 21.49 12.47 23.34
C HIS A 91 21.87 13.83 23.96
N GLN A 92 21.16 14.90 23.64
CA GLN A 92 21.37 16.25 24.19
C GLN A 92 20.53 16.51 25.44
N GLY A 93 19.74 15.52 25.91
CA GLY A 93 18.87 15.66 27.06
C GLY A 93 17.58 16.43 26.78
N THR A 94 17.25 16.69 25.51
CA THR A 94 16.02 17.40 25.12
C THR A 94 14.97 16.43 24.56
N TRP A 95 13.70 16.79 24.72
CA TRP A 95 12.58 16.04 24.16
C TRP A 95 12.59 16.06 22.63
N SER A 96 12.51 14.89 22.03
CA SER A 96 12.21 14.67 20.61
C SER A 96 10.92 13.88 20.49
N TYR A 97 10.14 14.13 19.45
CA TYR A 97 8.87 13.46 19.27
C TYR A 97 8.59 13.07 17.82
N VAL A 98 7.80 12.02 17.65
CA VAL A 98 7.28 11.55 16.37
C VAL A 98 5.80 11.25 16.55
N ASP A 99 4.98 11.78 15.65
CA ASP A 99 3.54 11.52 15.61
C ASP A 99 3.21 10.54 14.50
N VAL A 100 2.37 9.54 14.81
CA VAL A 100 1.80 8.65 13.81
C VAL A 100 0.47 9.27 13.38
N SER A 101 0.41 9.77 12.15
CA SER A 101 -0.86 10.25 11.60
C SER A 101 -1.58 9.13 10.85
N PRO A 102 -2.92 9.17 10.71
CA PRO A 102 -3.67 8.20 9.90
C PRO A 102 -3.12 8.03 8.47
N GLY A 103 -2.60 9.12 7.88
CA GLY A 103 -1.99 9.11 6.55
C GLY A 103 -0.64 8.39 6.46
N CYS A 104 0.00 8.08 7.59
CA CYS A 104 1.29 7.38 7.67
C CYS A 104 1.17 5.85 7.59
N THR A 105 -0.02 5.33 7.32
CA THR A 105 -0.30 3.89 7.29
C THR A 105 -0.09 3.28 5.91
N SER A 106 0.13 1.96 5.87
CA SER A 106 0.24 1.16 4.64
C SER A 106 -1.11 0.91 3.93
N LEU A 107 -2.19 1.56 4.37
CA LEU A 107 -3.55 1.35 3.84
C LEU A 107 -3.64 1.62 2.33
N LYS A 108 -2.99 2.70 1.86
CA LYS A 108 -2.96 3.02 0.43
C LYS A 108 -2.31 1.89 -0.37
N GLN A 109 -1.18 1.37 0.10
CA GLN A 109 -0.46 0.28 -0.55
C GLN A 109 -1.28 -1.02 -0.54
N TRP A 110 -1.95 -1.34 0.56
CA TRP A 110 -2.88 -2.49 0.62
C TRP A 110 -3.97 -2.40 -0.43
N MET A 111 -4.59 -1.23 -0.57
CA MET A 111 -5.65 -1.03 -1.55
C MET A 111 -5.14 -1.14 -2.99
N HIS A 112 -3.95 -0.60 -3.30
CA HIS A 112 -3.32 -0.79 -4.63
C HIS A 112 -3.05 -2.27 -4.90
N TRP A 113 -2.50 -2.99 -3.92
CA TRP A 113 -2.23 -4.41 -4.04
C TRP A 113 -3.48 -5.22 -4.33
N ILE A 114 -4.53 -5.02 -3.53
CA ILE A 114 -5.81 -5.72 -3.71
C ILE A 114 -6.39 -5.41 -5.09
N PHE A 115 -6.46 -4.13 -5.48
CA PHE A 115 -7.02 -3.73 -6.76
C PHE A 115 -6.26 -4.37 -7.93
N ILE A 116 -4.92 -4.27 -7.93
CA ILE A 116 -4.08 -4.85 -8.97
C ILE A 116 -4.31 -6.35 -9.04
N MET A 117 -4.22 -7.08 -7.92
CA MET A 117 -4.34 -8.54 -7.92
C MET A 117 -5.72 -9.03 -8.34
N VAL A 118 -6.79 -8.31 -7.95
CA VAL A 118 -8.15 -8.61 -8.39
C VAL A 118 -8.28 -8.44 -9.91
N CYS A 119 -7.78 -7.33 -10.47
CA CYS A 119 -7.91 -7.02 -11.89
C CYS A 119 -6.91 -7.74 -12.80
N PHE A 120 -5.73 -8.12 -12.30
CA PHE A 120 -4.69 -8.79 -13.09
C PHE A 120 -5.16 -10.17 -13.54
N ARG A 121 -4.86 -10.60 -14.77
CA ARG A 121 -5.35 -11.90 -15.27
C ARG A 121 -4.65 -13.07 -14.57
N GLY A 122 -5.42 -14.03 -14.08
CA GLY A 122 -4.87 -15.26 -13.46
C GLY A 122 -5.92 -16.10 -12.74
N PRO A 123 -5.59 -17.34 -12.33
CA PRO A 123 -6.53 -18.25 -11.68
C PRO A 123 -6.92 -17.75 -10.28
N ILE A 124 -8.23 -17.70 -10.00
CA ILE A 124 -8.78 -17.16 -8.74
C ILE A 124 -8.27 -17.91 -7.51
N LYS A 125 -8.10 -19.24 -7.61
CA LYS A 125 -7.58 -20.08 -6.52
C LYS A 125 -6.22 -19.61 -5.99
N HIS A 126 -5.34 -19.14 -6.88
CA HIS A 126 -4.04 -18.61 -6.45
C HIS A 126 -4.16 -17.23 -5.81
N LYS A 127 -5.08 -16.40 -6.31
CA LYS A 127 -5.31 -15.06 -5.76
C LYS A 127 -5.81 -15.09 -4.32
N LEU A 128 -6.62 -16.10 -3.95
CA LEU A 128 -7.22 -16.19 -2.60
C LEU A 128 -6.18 -16.27 -1.48
N TRP A 129 -5.03 -16.91 -1.70
CA TRP A 129 -3.95 -16.96 -0.71
C TRP A 129 -2.88 -15.90 -0.96
N TYR A 130 -2.66 -15.52 -2.23
CA TYR A 130 -1.64 -14.55 -2.61
C TYR A 130 -2.01 -13.13 -2.17
N ILE A 131 -3.29 -12.75 -2.24
CA ILE A 131 -3.75 -11.42 -1.81
C ILE A 131 -3.51 -11.21 -0.31
N PRO A 132 -3.99 -12.10 0.60
CA PRO A 132 -3.72 -11.98 2.03
C PRO A 132 -2.22 -11.99 2.36
N LEU A 133 -1.45 -12.88 1.75
CA LEU A 133 0.00 -12.95 1.97
C LEU A 133 0.68 -11.64 1.59
N GLY A 134 0.30 -11.03 0.46
CA GLY A 134 0.86 -9.75 0.05
C GLY A 134 0.50 -8.60 0.99
N ILE A 135 -0.69 -8.58 1.57
CA ILE A 135 -1.05 -7.59 2.61
C ILE A 135 -0.14 -7.74 3.83
N VAL A 136 0.10 -8.99 4.27
CA VAL A 136 1.02 -9.26 5.38
C VAL A 136 2.43 -8.77 5.05
N VAL A 137 2.94 -9.08 3.86
CA VAL A 137 4.27 -8.60 3.45
C VAL A 137 4.33 -7.07 3.43
N ILE A 138 3.34 -6.39 2.85
CA ILE A 138 3.28 -4.92 2.82
C ILE A 138 3.15 -4.33 4.23
N HIS A 139 2.53 -5.03 5.18
CA HIS A 139 2.45 -4.58 6.57
C HIS A 139 3.83 -4.53 7.25
N PHE A 140 4.73 -5.45 6.88
CA PHE A 140 6.06 -5.56 7.48
C PHE A 140 7.16 -4.77 6.76
N VAL A 141 6.86 -4.21 5.59
CA VAL A 141 7.79 -3.38 4.78
C VAL A 141 7.47 -1.91 4.98
#